data_AF-A6UVN0-F1
#
_entry.id   AF-A6UVN0-F1
#
_cell.length_a   1.000
_cell.length_b   1.000
_cell.length_c   1.000
_cell.angle_alpha   90.00
_cell.angle_beta   90.00
_cell.angle_gamma   90.00
#
_symmetry.space_group_name_H-M   'P 1'
#
loop_
_entity.id
_entity.type
_entity.pdbx_description
1 polymer ?
#
loop_
_entity_poly.entity_id
_entity_poly.type
_entity_poly.pdbx_seq_one_letter_code
_entity_poly.pdbx_strand_id
1 'polypeptide(L)'
;MGISKSSIAKITKNANNVNDLTKIRKTIGDLKKRHISDDAINKYINKDIDLEKLNNALSKLRKVDGYSELLKSIKNGNTGAPYEAMVAAEKCNVNEIVELSKKLDKKTYGYETEIDIETTNKIIECKGKDIVKDGSRKWQRFVEQLRKLSDYSKTHDKELMYCFREQPNDDVIRKLNEFGAKYVVYKP
;
A
#
# COMPACT_ATOMS: atom_id res chain seq x y z
N MET A 1 24.27 2.42 -11.65
CA MET A 1 23.00 1.95 -11.04
C MET A 1 22.26 3.04 -10.27
N GLY A 2 22.91 4.10 -9.75
CA GLY A 2 22.23 5.15 -8.97
C GLY A 2 21.82 4.73 -7.55
N ILE A 3 22.13 3.49 -7.19
CA ILE A 3 21.93 2.95 -5.85
C ILE A 3 23.10 3.38 -4.97
N SER A 4 22.78 3.90 -3.79
CA SER A 4 23.76 4.39 -2.83
C SER A 4 24.61 3.25 -2.26
N LYS A 5 25.83 3.58 -1.77
CA LYS A 5 26.73 2.59 -1.15
C LYS A 5 26.06 1.88 0.05
N SER A 6 25.29 2.61 0.86
CA SER A 6 24.57 2.05 2.01
C SER A 6 23.46 1.09 1.57
N SER A 7 22.70 1.45 0.54
CA SER A 7 21.66 0.56 -0.02
C SER A 7 22.27 -0.69 -0.69
N ILE A 8 23.41 -0.57 -1.37
CA ILE A 8 24.16 -1.75 -1.88
C ILE A 8 24.59 -2.65 -0.73
N ALA A 9 25.19 -2.10 0.33
CA ALA A 9 25.61 -2.88 1.49
C ALA A 9 24.43 -3.65 2.12
N LYS A 10 23.25 -3.03 2.19
CA LYS A 10 22.03 -3.66 2.71
C LYS A 10 21.53 -4.80 1.81
N ILE A 11 21.51 -4.58 0.50
CA ILE A 11 21.17 -5.63 -0.49
C ILE A 11 22.13 -6.81 -0.38
N THR A 12 23.45 -6.54 -0.37
CA THR A 12 24.46 -7.59 -0.30
C THR A 12 24.39 -8.38 1.00
N LYS A 13 24.11 -7.71 2.14
CA LYS A 13 23.94 -8.38 3.43
C LYS A 13 22.76 -9.36 3.44
N ASN A 14 21.70 -9.07 2.69
CA ASN A 14 20.48 -9.88 2.66
C ASN A 14 20.48 -10.91 1.50
N ALA A 15 21.48 -10.89 0.62
CA ALA A 15 21.58 -11.83 -0.50
C ALA A 15 22.29 -13.12 -0.04
N ASN A 16 21.73 -14.27 -0.39
CA ASN A 16 22.34 -15.56 -0.06
C ASN A 16 23.36 -16.00 -1.11
N ASN A 17 23.18 -15.56 -2.36
CA ASN A 17 24.05 -15.91 -3.48
C ASN A 17 24.03 -14.84 -4.59
N VAL A 18 24.87 -15.04 -5.61
CA VAL A 18 25.00 -14.12 -6.77
C VAL A 18 23.72 -14.05 -7.61
N ASN A 19 22.89 -15.09 -7.63
CA ASN A 19 21.62 -15.07 -8.35
C ASN A 19 20.64 -14.09 -7.72
N ASP A 20 20.63 -13.95 -6.39
CA ASP A 20 19.80 -12.97 -5.68
C ASP A 20 20.21 -11.53 -6.07
N LEU A 21 21.52 -11.27 -6.18
CA LEU A 21 22.06 -9.99 -6.64
C LEU A 21 21.69 -9.69 -8.11
N THR A 22 21.65 -10.73 -8.94
CA THR A 22 21.22 -10.60 -10.34
C THR A 22 19.73 -10.28 -10.44
N LYS A 23 18.90 -10.97 -9.64
CA LYS A 23 17.45 -10.73 -9.56
C LYS A 23 17.14 -9.31 -9.10
N ILE A 24 17.71 -8.87 -7.98
CA ILE A 24 17.46 -7.53 -7.45
C ILE A 24 17.93 -6.44 -8.42
N ARG A 25 19.06 -6.64 -9.12
CA ARG A 25 19.52 -5.72 -10.18
C ARG A 25 18.50 -5.62 -11.32
N LYS A 26 17.94 -6.74 -11.77
CA LYS A 26 16.89 -6.76 -12.80
C LYS A 26 15.63 -6.05 -12.32
N THR A 27 15.18 -6.34 -11.10
CA THR A 27 14.03 -5.69 -10.46
C THR A 27 14.19 -4.18 -10.38
N ILE A 28 15.36 -3.69 -9.95
CA ILE A 28 15.67 -2.25 -9.92
C ILE A 28 15.59 -1.66 -11.33
N GLY A 29 16.12 -2.36 -12.34
CA GLY A 29 16.01 -1.96 -13.74
C GLY A 29 14.55 -1.83 -14.21
N ASP A 30 13.68 -2.77 -13.82
CA ASP A 30 12.27 -2.74 -14.19
C ASP A 30 11.49 -1.64 -13.46
N LEU A 31 11.78 -1.37 -12.18
CA LEU A 31 11.23 -0.22 -11.44
C LEU A 31 11.64 1.12 -12.08
N LYS A 32 12.89 1.22 -12.57
CA LYS A 32 13.35 2.40 -13.32
C LYS A 32 12.65 2.60 -14.65
N LYS A 33 12.33 1.52 -15.38
CA LYS A 33 11.51 1.60 -16.60
C LYS A 33 10.10 2.13 -16.32
N ARG A 34 9.63 2.02 -15.08
CA ARG A 34 8.37 2.64 -14.61
C ARG A 34 8.56 4.09 -14.16
N HIS A 35 9.73 4.68 -14.37
CA HIS A 35 10.13 6.03 -13.97
C HIS A 35 10.15 6.25 -12.45
N ILE A 36 10.42 5.21 -11.66
CA ILE A 36 10.71 5.36 -10.22
C ILE A 36 12.17 5.80 -10.08
N SER A 37 12.39 6.90 -9.37
CA SER A 37 13.72 7.51 -9.23
C SER A 37 14.67 6.68 -8.38
N ASP A 38 15.96 6.92 -8.56
CA ASP A 38 17.01 6.33 -7.73
C ASP A 38 16.83 6.66 -6.25
N ASP A 39 16.44 7.90 -5.93
CA ASP A 39 16.20 8.34 -4.56
C ASP A 39 15.04 7.58 -3.91
N ALA A 40 13.93 7.39 -4.65
CA ALA A 40 12.80 6.61 -4.17
C ALA A 40 13.21 5.14 -3.92
N ILE A 41 13.93 4.52 -4.86
CA ILE A 41 14.42 3.14 -4.71
C ILE A 41 15.36 3.02 -3.51
N ASN A 42 16.31 3.93 -3.35
CA ASN A 42 17.21 3.96 -2.19
C ASN A 42 16.41 4.08 -0.87
N LYS A 43 15.40 4.96 -0.83
CA LYS A 43 14.51 5.11 0.33
C LYS A 43 13.75 3.82 0.64
N TYR A 44 13.30 3.09 -0.38
CA TYR A 44 12.59 1.82 -0.23
C TYR A 44 13.47 0.72 0.34
N ILE A 45 14.69 0.56 -0.18
CA ILE A 45 15.70 -0.36 0.38
C ILE A 45 15.98 -0.03 1.85
N ASN A 46 16.16 1.27 2.16
CA ASN A 46 16.43 1.70 3.53
C ASN A 46 15.26 1.41 4.48
N LYS A 47 14.02 1.35 3.98
CA LYS A 47 12.81 1.01 4.75
C LYS A 47 12.42 -0.46 4.68
N ASP A 48 13.30 -1.32 4.18
CA ASP A 48 13.08 -2.77 4.06
C ASP A 48 11.84 -3.13 3.22
N ILE A 49 11.54 -2.32 2.20
CA ILE A 49 10.52 -2.65 1.21
C ILE A 49 11.07 -3.72 0.27
N ASP A 50 10.31 -4.81 0.12
CA ASP A 50 10.60 -5.84 -0.87
C ASP A 50 10.33 -5.32 -2.29
N LEU A 51 11.41 -5.01 -3.01
CA LEU A 51 11.33 -4.46 -4.36
C LEU A 51 10.78 -5.46 -5.38
N GLU A 52 10.98 -6.77 -5.17
CA GLU A 52 10.51 -7.80 -6.09
C GLU A 52 8.98 -7.95 -5.97
N LYS A 53 8.49 -8.04 -4.72
CA LYS A 53 7.04 -8.00 -4.46
C LYS A 53 6.40 -6.72 -4.97
N LEU A 54 7.03 -5.56 -4.76
CA LEU A 54 6.54 -4.30 -5.31
C LEU A 54 6.45 -4.33 -6.85
N ASN A 55 7.49 -4.79 -7.55
CA ASN A 55 7.48 -4.85 -9.01
C ASN A 55 6.40 -5.80 -9.55
N ASN A 56 6.21 -6.94 -8.89
CA ASN A 56 5.14 -7.88 -9.20
C ASN A 56 3.75 -7.28 -8.98
N ALA A 57 3.57 -6.56 -7.87
CA ALA A 57 2.34 -5.86 -7.55
C ALA A 57 1.99 -4.79 -8.61
N LEU A 58 2.95 -3.95 -8.96
CA LEU A 58 2.77 -2.93 -10.01
C LEU A 58 2.50 -3.53 -11.40
N SER A 59 2.92 -4.77 -11.65
CA SER A 59 2.59 -5.48 -12.89
C SER A 59 1.13 -5.94 -12.89
N LYS A 60 0.67 -6.49 -11.77
CA LYS A 60 -0.72 -6.95 -11.58
C LYS A 60 -1.72 -5.79 -11.62
N LEU A 61 -1.41 -4.69 -10.94
CA LEU A 61 -2.33 -3.55 -10.77
C LEU A 61 -2.40 -2.62 -11.99
N ARG A 62 -1.63 -2.84 -13.06
CA ARG A 62 -1.50 -1.88 -14.18
C ARG A 62 -2.82 -1.47 -14.85
N LYS A 63 -3.87 -2.29 -14.74
CA LYS A 63 -5.19 -2.06 -15.35
C LYS A 63 -6.28 -1.62 -14.37
N VAL A 64 -5.92 -1.45 -13.09
CA VAL A 64 -6.82 -1.05 -12.01
C VAL A 64 -6.96 0.47 -12.01
N ASP A 65 -8.18 1.04 -11.93
CA ASP A 65 -8.26 2.50 -11.77
C ASP A 65 -7.75 2.90 -10.37
N GLY A 66 -7.10 4.07 -10.30
CA GLY A 66 -6.26 4.46 -9.17
C GLY A 66 -4.80 4.02 -9.31
N TYR A 67 -4.46 3.09 -10.21
CA TYR A 67 -3.05 2.68 -10.42
C TYR A 67 -2.13 3.86 -10.78
N SER A 68 -2.63 4.82 -11.55
CA SER A 68 -1.89 6.01 -11.98
C SER A 68 -1.45 6.85 -10.76
N GLU A 69 -2.37 7.07 -9.83
CA GLU A 69 -2.17 7.77 -8.56
C GLU A 69 -1.24 6.98 -7.64
N LEU A 70 -1.38 5.63 -7.58
CA LEU A 70 -0.47 4.74 -6.84
C LEU A 70 0.96 4.99 -7.28
N LEU A 71 1.13 4.88 -8.60
CA LEU A 71 2.42 4.94 -9.23
C LEU A 71 3.01 6.33 -9.05
N LYS A 72 2.20 7.39 -9.09
CA LYS A 72 2.64 8.76 -8.80
C LYS A 72 3.12 8.89 -7.35
N SER A 73 2.37 8.37 -6.38
CA SER A 73 2.75 8.35 -4.96
C SER A 73 4.06 7.59 -4.73
N ILE A 74 4.23 6.45 -5.40
CA ILE A 74 5.47 5.65 -5.40
C ILE A 74 6.63 6.41 -6.04
N LYS A 75 6.42 7.05 -7.19
CA LYS A 75 7.45 7.89 -7.84
C LYS A 75 7.92 9.02 -6.94
N ASN A 76 7.02 9.59 -6.14
CA ASN A 76 7.32 10.63 -5.16
C ASN A 76 8.01 10.10 -3.89
N GLY A 77 8.31 8.80 -3.82
CA GLY A 77 9.01 8.20 -2.69
C GLY A 77 8.14 8.10 -1.43
N ASN A 78 6.81 8.09 -1.56
CA ASN A 78 5.94 7.71 -0.45
C ASN A 78 6.23 6.26 -0.09
N THR A 79 6.55 5.99 1.18
CA THR A 79 6.90 4.65 1.66
C THR A 79 5.70 3.84 2.13
N GLY A 80 4.49 4.43 2.19
CA GLY A 80 3.23 3.70 2.41
C GLY A 80 2.73 3.03 1.13
N ALA A 81 2.75 3.78 0.03
CA ALA A 81 2.25 3.36 -1.28
C ALA A 81 2.80 2.02 -1.82
N PRO A 82 4.09 1.66 -1.64
CA PRO A 82 4.57 0.32 -1.98
C PRO A 82 3.87 -0.81 -1.24
N TYR A 83 3.53 -0.62 0.04
CA TYR A 83 2.82 -1.60 0.85
C TYR A 83 1.38 -1.75 0.40
N GLU A 84 0.70 -0.64 0.12
CA GLU A 84 -0.63 -0.64 -0.47
C GLU A 84 -0.66 -1.48 -1.74
N ALA A 85 0.30 -1.25 -2.65
CA ALA A 85 0.41 -2.02 -3.89
C ALA A 85 0.58 -3.52 -3.62
N MET A 86 1.51 -3.90 -2.73
CA MET A 86 1.79 -5.31 -2.41
C MET A 86 0.58 -6.02 -1.80
N VAL A 87 -0.07 -5.39 -0.82
CA VAL A 87 -1.27 -5.92 -0.17
C VAL A 87 -2.39 -6.08 -1.19
N ALA A 88 -2.63 -5.09 -2.04
CA ALA A 88 -3.63 -5.16 -3.10
C ALA A 88 -3.41 -6.37 -4.00
N ALA A 89 -2.16 -6.55 -4.46
CA ALA A 89 -1.84 -7.56 -5.45
C ALA A 89 -1.82 -8.99 -4.90
N GLU A 90 -1.70 -9.16 -3.58
CA GLU A 90 -1.68 -10.45 -2.90
C GLU A 90 -3.01 -10.82 -2.23
N LYS A 91 -3.74 -9.84 -1.71
CA LYS A 91 -4.96 -10.07 -0.90
C LYS A 91 -6.24 -9.64 -1.58
N CYS A 92 -6.16 -8.90 -2.69
CA CYS A 92 -7.33 -8.53 -3.48
C CYS A 92 -7.36 -9.29 -4.80
N ASN A 93 -8.56 -9.66 -5.23
CA ASN A 93 -8.78 -10.10 -6.60
C ASN A 93 -8.66 -8.88 -7.51
N VAL A 94 -7.57 -8.81 -8.27
CA VAL A 94 -7.24 -7.68 -9.14
C VAL A 94 -8.36 -7.39 -10.14
N ASN A 95 -9.06 -8.43 -10.63
CA ASN A 95 -10.16 -8.27 -11.59
C ASN A 95 -11.39 -7.59 -10.95
N GLU A 96 -11.65 -7.83 -9.66
CA GLU A 96 -12.75 -7.20 -8.92
C GLU A 96 -12.51 -5.71 -8.66
N ILE A 97 -11.26 -5.32 -8.42
CA ILE A 97 -10.90 -3.89 -8.29
C ILE A 97 -11.14 -3.17 -9.62
N VAL A 98 -10.73 -3.78 -10.75
CA VAL A 98 -10.94 -3.23 -12.10
C VAL A 98 -12.43 -3.05 -12.46
N GLU A 99 -13.31 -3.94 -11.99
CA GLU A 99 -14.74 -3.82 -12.27
C GLU A 99 -15.43 -2.75 -11.42
N LEU A 100 -15.04 -2.60 -10.16
CA LEU A 100 -15.58 -1.56 -9.29
C LEU A 100 -15.13 -0.17 -9.68
N SER A 101 -13.88 -0.04 -10.09
CA SER A 101 -13.28 1.25 -10.43
C SER A 101 -13.96 1.90 -11.64
N LYS A 102 -14.50 1.07 -12.56
CA LYS A 102 -15.38 1.50 -13.66
C LYS A 102 -16.76 2.00 -13.22
N LYS A 103 -17.26 1.58 -12.04
CA LYS A 103 -18.57 1.97 -11.49
C LYS A 103 -18.53 3.24 -10.65
N LEU A 104 -17.35 3.66 -10.18
CA LEU A 104 -17.16 4.82 -9.33
C LEU A 104 -16.66 6.02 -10.15
N ASP A 105 -17.58 6.70 -10.82
CA ASP A 105 -17.27 7.96 -11.50
C ASP A 105 -17.08 9.09 -10.47
N LYS A 106 -16.01 9.87 -10.65
CA LYS A 106 -15.62 11.05 -9.86
C LYS A 106 -16.75 12.06 -9.70
N LYS A 107 -17.71 12.08 -10.64
CA LYS A 107 -18.92 12.91 -10.58
C LYS A 107 -19.90 12.54 -9.47
N THR A 108 -19.90 11.30 -8.98
CA THR A 108 -20.99 10.80 -8.14
C THR A 108 -20.71 11.00 -6.64
N TYR A 109 -19.44 11.03 -6.21
CA TYR A 109 -19.12 10.97 -4.76
C TYR A 109 -18.13 12.03 -4.24
N GLY A 110 -17.42 12.79 -5.09
CA GLY A 110 -16.73 14.02 -4.67
C GLY A 110 -15.46 13.89 -3.81
N TYR A 111 -14.75 12.75 -3.81
CA TYR A 111 -13.51 12.57 -3.03
C TYR A 111 -12.30 12.17 -3.89
N GLU A 112 -11.10 12.65 -3.51
CA GLU A 112 -9.80 12.18 -4.04
C GLU A 112 -9.32 10.98 -3.21
N THR A 113 -9.33 9.79 -3.79
CA THR A 113 -8.81 8.57 -3.16
C THR A 113 -7.33 8.38 -3.50
N GLU A 114 -6.44 8.62 -2.52
CA GLU A 114 -5.11 8.00 -2.46
C GLU A 114 -5.31 6.51 -2.13
N ILE A 115 -5.81 5.75 -3.09
CA ILE A 115 -5.92 4.28 -3.06
C ILE A 115 -6.50 3.72 -1.76
N ASP A 116 -7.78 4.02 -1.58
CA ASP A 116 -8.74 3.11 -0.98
C ASP A 116 -9.01 1.99 -2.00
N ILE A 117 -8.48 0.79 -1.79
CA ILE A 117 -8.69 -0.32 -2.74
C ILE A 117 -10.03 -0.95 -2.43
N GLU A 118 -11.05 -0.48 -3.12
CA GLU A 118 -12.34 -1.13 -3.15
C GLU A 118 -12.25 -2.41 -3.99
N THR A 119 -12.47 -3.55 -3.35
CA THR A 119 -12.78 -4.84 -3.99
C THR A 119 -14.28 -5.09 -3.85
N THR A 120 -14.85 -5.99 -4.66
CA THR A 120 -16.31 -6.19 -4.79
C THR A 120 -17.02 -6.39 -3.46
N ASN A 121 -16.28 -6.79 -2.42
CA ASN A 121 -16.80 -7.07 -1.10
C ASN A 121 -15.96 -6.45 0.02
N LYS A 122 -14.81 -5.78 -0.25
CA LYS A 122 -13.91 -5.24 0.81
C LYS A 122 -13.30 -3.87 0.50
N ILE A 123 -13.13 -3.03 1.52
CA ILE A 123 -12.37 -1.77 1.46
C ILE A 123 -11.06 -1.96 2.22
N ILE A 124 -9.90 -1.66 1.61
CA ILE A 124 -8.58 -1.83 2.25
C ILE A 124 -7.82 -0.53 2.43
N GLU A 125 -7.48 -0.21 3.69
CA GLU A 125 -6.65 0.95 4.07
C GLU A 125 -5.33 0.51 4.74
N CYS A 126 -4.20 1.09 4.33
CA CYS A 126 -2.88 0.68 4.80
C CYS A 126 -2.25 1.69 5.76
N LYS A 127 -1.89 1.26 6.97
CA LYS A 127 -1.26 2.14 7.97
C LYS A 127 0.22 1.85 8.19
N GLY A 128 1.03 2.90 8.07
CA GLY A 128 2.47 2.90 8.34
C GLY A 128 2.84 2.96 9.83
N LYS A 129 4.16 2.83 10.08
CA LYS A 129 4.84 2.55 11.36
C LYS A 129 4.56 3.48 12.55
N ASP A 130 4.08 4.71 12.36
CA ASP A 130 3.97 5.61 13.51
C ASP A 130 2.74 5.28 14.36
N ILE A 131 3.02 5.04 15.65
CA ILE A 131 2.08 4.78 16.73
C ILE A 131 0.92 5.77 16.66
N VAL A 132 -0.27 5.30 16.32
CA VAL A 132 -1.49 6.10 16.44
C VAL A 132 -1.84 6.13 17.93
N LYS A 133 -1.49 7.24 18.59
CA LYS A 133 -1.83 7.46 20.01
C LYS A 133 -3.16 8.19 20.10
N ASP A 134 -4.04 7.76 21.00
CA ASP A 134 -5.29 8.48 21.30
C ASP A 134 -5.00 9.95 21.64
N GLY A 135 -5.89 10.85 21.21
CA GLY A 135 -5.73 12.29 21.32
C GLY A 135 -4.75 12.95 20.34
N SER A 136 -3.98 12.18 19.54
CA SER A 136 -3.09 12.76 18.52
C SER A 136 -3.84 13.21 17.27
N ARG A 137 -3.27 14.17 16.53
CA ARG A 137 -3.78 14.57 15.20
C ARG A 137 -3.87 13.38 14.22
N LYS A 138 -2.98 12.39 14.37
CA LYS A 138 -2.98 11.17 13.56
C LYS A 138 -4.14 10.26 13.93
N TRP A 139 -4.50 10.17 15.21
CA TRP A 139 -5.69 9.47 15.69
C TRP A 139 -6.97 10.12 15.18
N GLN A 140 -7.08 11.45 15.25
CA GLN A 140 -8.24 12.17 14.71
C GLN A 140 -8.45 11.86 13.22
N ARG A 141 -7.37 11.91 12.42
CA ARG A 141 -7.43 11.54 10.98
C ARG A 141 -7.84 10.08 10.77
N PHE A 142 -7.29 9.16 11.55
CA PHE A 142 -7.65 7.75 11.49
C PHE A 142 -9.14 7.52 11.79
N VAL A 143 -9.67 8.15 12.85
CA VAL A 143 -11.08 8.05 13.22
C VAL A 143 -12.00 8.68 12.17
N GLU A 144 -11.61 9.83 11.62
CA GLU A 144 -12.37 10.48 10.55
C GLU A 144 -12.43 9.62 9.28
N GLN A 145 -11.30 9.02 8.90
CA GLN A 145 -11.25 8.08 7.78
C GLN A 145 -12.09 6.83 8.05
N LEU A 146 -11.98 6.23 9.24
CA LEU A 146 -12.80 5.08 9.63
C LEU A 146 -14.29 5.37 9.51
N ARG A 147 -14.72 6.56 9.95
CA ARG A 147 -16.13 6.97 9.85
C ARG A 147 -16.58 7.03 8.39
N LYS A 148 -15.83 7.74 7.54
CA LYS A 148 -16.15 7.88 6.11
C LYS A 148 -16.21 6.53 5.40
N LEU A 149 -15.22 5.67 5.63
CA LEU A 149 -15.15 4.36 5.00
C LEU A 149 -16.20 3.40 5.54
N SER A 150 -16.53 3.45 6.84
CA SER A 150 -17.60 2.65 7.43
C SER A 150 -18.97 3.00 6.83
N ASP A 151 -19.29 4.29 6.71
CA ASP A 151 -20.57 4.74 6.16
C ASP A 151 -20.71 4.28 4.70
N TYR A 152 -19.62 4.37 3.94
CA TYR A 152 -19.56 3.85 2.59
C TYR A 152 -19.69 2.31 2.53
N SER A 153 -18.99 1.60 3.41
CA SER A 153 -19.03 0.13 3.52
C SER A 153 -20.45 -0.36 3.76
N LYS A 154 -21.18 0.27 4.68
CA LYS A 154 -22.57 -0.09 5.01
C LYS A 154 -23.54 0.19 3.87
N THR A 155 -23.39 1.34 3.21
CA THR A 155 -24.27 1.74 2.10
C THR A 155 -24.11 0.86 0.87
N HIS A 156 -22.97 0.19 0.71
CA HIS A 156 -22.64 -0.64 -0.45
C HIS A 156 -22.49 -2.13 -0.12
N ASP A 157 -22.89 -2.56 1.09
CA ASP A 157 -22.78 -3.95 1.59
C ASP A 157 -21.38 -4.56 1.40
N LYS A 158 -20.35 -3.78 1.79
CA LYS A 158 -18.95 -4.18 1.76
C LYS A 158 -18.41 -4.42 3.16
N GLU A 159 -17.33 -5.17 3.25
CA GLU A 159 -16.53 -5.43 4.45
C GLU A 159 -15.35 -4.45 4.55
N LEU A 160 -15.28 -3.68 5.63
CA LEU A 160 -14.14 -2.78 5.86
C LEU A 160 -12.96 -3.56 6.47
N MET A 161 -11.77 -3.48 5.87
CA MET A 161 -10.57 -4.19 6.34
C MET A 161 -9.33 -3.28 6.35
N TYR A 162 -8.63 -3.18 7.47
CA TYR A 162 -7.39 -2.41 7.56
C TYR A 162 -6.16 -3.33 7.51
N CYS A 163 -5.13 -2.90 6.78
CA CYS A 163 -3.87 -3.60 6.66
C CYS A 163 -2.77 -2.84 7.40
N PHE A 164 -2.23 -3.43 8.46
CA PHE A 164 -1.14 -2.83 9.23
C PHE A 164 0.19 -3.50 8.93
N ARG A 165 1.27 -2.72 8.97
CA ARG A 165 2.65 -3.26 8.86
C ARG A 165 3.12 -3.95 10.15
N GLU A 166 2.53 -3.59 11.27
CA GLU A 166 2.83 -4.10 12.61
C GLU A 166 1.52 -4.29 13.36
N GLN A 167 1.55 -5.01 14.48
CA GLN A 167 0.35 -5.19 15.30
C GLN A 167 -0.18 -3.82 15.76
N PRO A 168 -1.44 -3.45 15.43
CA PRO A 168 -2.04 -2.24 15.98
C PRO A 168 -2.14 -2.34 17.50
N ASN A 169 -2.06 -1.20 18.17
CA ASN A 169 -2.27 -1.13 19.62
C ASN A 169 -3.75 -1.34 19.97
N ASP A 170 -4.03 -1.57 21.25
CA ASP A 170 -5.37 -1.90 21.74
C ASP A 170 -6.40 -0.79 21.44
N ASP A 171 -5.98 0.48 21.47
CA ASP A 171 -6.85 1.60 21.13
C ASP A 171 -7.31 1.53 19.67
N VAL A 172 -6.37 1.30 18.75
CA VAL A 172 -6.68 1.12 17.32
C VAL A 172 -7.58 -0.09 17.11
N ILE A 173 -7.30 -1.22 17.77
CA ILE A 173 -8.12 -2.44 17.68
C ILE A 173 -9.55 -2.17 18.18
N ARG A 174 -9.69 -1.55 19.35
CA ARG A 174 -10.99 -1.18 19.92
C ARG A 174 -11.77 -0.29 18.97
N LYS A 175 -11.11 0.71 18.38
CA LYS A 175 -11.73 1.62 17.43
C LYS A 175 -12.14 0.92 16.14
N LEU A 176 -11.34 -0.01 15.61
CA LEU A 176 -11.72 -0.82 14.45
C LEU A 176 -12.99 -1.64 14.73
N ASN A 177 -13.05 -2.28 15.90
CA ASN A 177 -14.22 -3.06 16.31
C ASN A 177 -15.48 -2.20 16.46
N GLU A 178 -15.37 -0.98 16.99
CA GLU A 178 -16.50 -0.02 17.08
C GLU A 178 -17.12 0.28 15.70
N PHE A 179 -16.33 0.26 14.63
CA PHE A 179 -16.78 0.51 13.26
C PHE A 179 -17.05 -0.77 12.46
N GLY A 180 -16.95 -1.95 13.07
CA GLY A 180 -17.10 -3.24 12.39
C GLY A 180 -15.99 -3.51 11.35
N ALA A 181 -14.86 -2.81 11.46
CA ALA A 181 -13.72 -2.97 10.57
C ALA A 181 -12.87 -4.16 11.03
N LYS A 182 -12.53 -5.06 10.11
CA LYS A 182 -11.52 -6.09 10.33
C LYS A 182 -10.13 -5.52 10.13
N TYR A 183 -9.11 -6.25 10.58
CA TYR A 183 -7.74 -5.92 10.21
C TYR A 183 -6.88 -7.16 10.02
N VAL A 184 -5.79 -6.97 9.28
CA VAL A 184 -4.72 -7.94 9.13
C VAL A 184 -3.38 -7.26 9.35
N VAL A 185 -2.42 -8.01 9.88
CA VAL A 185 -1.03 -7.58 9.97
C VAL A 185 -0.27 -8.19 8.80
N TYR A 186 0.12 -7.35 7.85
CA TYR A 186 0.97 -7.76 6.74
C TYR A 186 2.43 -7.56 7.13
N LYS A 187 3.10 -8.68 7.41
CA LYS A 187 4.56 -8.74 7.51
C LYS A 187 5.09 -9.13 6.12
N PRO A 188 5.82 -8.23 5.43
CA PRO A 188 6.44 -8.54 4.15
C PRO A 188 7.33 -9.78 4.23
#